data_AF-Q2T8C7-F1
#
_entry.id   AF-Q2T8C7-F1
#
_cell.length_a   1.000
_cell.length_b   1.000
_cell.length_c   1.000
_cell.angle_alpha   90.00
_cell.angle_beta   90.00
_cell.angle_gamma   90.00
#
_symmetry.space_group_name_H-M   'P 1'
#
loop_
_entity.id
_entity.type
_entity.pdbx_description
1 polymer ?
#
loop_
_entity_poly.entity_id
_entity_poly.type
_entity_poly.pdbx_seq_one_letter_code
_entity_poly.pdbx_strand_id
1 'polypeptide(L)'
;MRAIGERIGLAPIRFAFRISRRSRRGDDAQGYSKRNEPIWLKASVLASEAYGVGSCMADRSRFVGANMGLVPLGKKWARAVNATRVGYQDARGMIQSLIWEPYPESIDAPLASNDLIGKAVAATPFKPPLPLKQVGVVILANKSYPLSAGVAAGYKIVGSIVRAER
;
A
#
# COMPACT_ATOMS: atom_id res chain seq x y z
N MET A 1 -2.54 -20.30 -22.64
CA MET A 1 -3.94 -19.81 -22.68
C MET A 1 -3.94 -18.29 -22.69
N ARG A 2 -4.28 -17.66 -23.82
CA ARG A 2 -4.47 -16.20 -23.91
C ARG A 2 -5.62 -15.81 -22.98
N ALA A 3 -5.33 -14.92 -22.04
CA ALA A 3 -6.31 -14.46 -21.08
C ALA A 3 -7.38 -13.62 -21.80
N ILE A 4 -8.64 -13.89 -21.48
CA ILE A 4 -9.85 -13.18 -21.92
C ILE A 4 -9.77 -11.65 -21.68
N GLY A 5 -8.80 -11.16 -20.90
CA GLY A 5 -8.57 -9.74 -20.60
C GLY A 5 -8.15 -8.85 -21.78
N GLU A 6 -7.58 -9.39 -22.87
CA GLU A 6 -7.25 -8.60 -24.07
C GLU A 6 -8.50 -8.13 -24.83
N ARG A 7 -9.62 -8.87 -24.74
CA ARG A 7 -10.82 -8.64 -25.55
C ARG A 7 -11.79 -7.60 -24.98
N ILE A 8 -11.59 -7.16 -23.73
CA ILE A 8 -12.44 -6.18 -23.02
C ILE A 8 -11.66 -4.97 -22.47
N GLY A 9 -10.46 -4.71 -22.99
CA GLY A 9 -9.66 -3.54 -22.59
C GLY A 9 -9.14 -3.60 -21.15
N LEU A 10 -9.07 -4.80 -20.56
CA LEU A 10 -8.52 -5.06 -19.22
C LEU A 10 -7.01 -5.35 -19.24
N ALA A 11 -6.27 -4.76 -20.19
CA ALA A 11 -4.82 -4.64 -20.07
C ALA A 11 -4.36 -3.31 -19.46
N PRO A 12 -4.58 -3.01 -18.16
CA PRO A 12 -3.93 -1.87 -17.55
C PRO A 12 -3.26 -2.29 -16.26
N ILE A 13 -1.94 -2.15 -16.25
CA ILE A 13 -1.08 -2.56 -15.15
C ILE A 13 -1.14 -4.07 -14.93
N ARG A 14 -0.26 -4.82 -15.60
CA ARG A 14 -0.07 -6.25 -15.36
C ARG A 14 0.35 -6.47 -13.89
N PHE A 15 -0.62 -6.57 -13.00
CA PHE A 15 -0.45 -7.07 -11.64
C PHE A 15 -1.05 -8.46 -11.59
N ALA A 16 -0.31 -9.42 -11.06
CA ALA A 16 -0.90 -10.64 -10.53
C ALA A 16 -1.34 -10.38 -9.08
N PHE A 17 -2.21 -9.39 -8.86
CA PHE A 17 -2.94 -9.29 -7.59
C PHE A 17 -3.92 -10.45 -7.54
N ARG A 18 -3.70 -11.36 -6.59
CA ARG A 18 -4.47 -12.58 -6.43
C ARG A 18 -5.34 -12.42 -5.21
N ILE A 19 -6.65 -12.63 -5.34
CA ILE A 19 -7.43 -13.01 -4.16
C ILE A 19 -7.03 -14.44 -3.86
N SER A 20 -6.52 -14.70 -2.64
CA SER A 20 -6.03 -16.01 -2.23
C SER A 20 -7.08 -17.10 -2.52
N ARG A 21 -6.91 -17.80 -3.65
CA ARG A 21 -7.65 -19.03 -3.98
C ARG A 21 -6.70 -20.20 -3.70
N ARG A 22 -7.21 -21.22 -3.01
CA ARG A 22 -6.50 -22.44 -2.54
C ARG A 22 -5.60 -23.16 -3.57
N SER A 23 -5.65 -22.83 -4.85
CA SER A 23 -5.14 -23.63 -5.97
C SER A 23 -3.67 -23.40 -6.40
N ARG A 24 -2.89 -22.54 -5.73
CA ARG A 24 -1.44 -22.33 -6.06
C ARG A 24 -0.51 -22.14 -4.85
N ARG A 25 -0.62 -23.02 -3.85
CA ARG A 25 0.20 -22.96 -2.61
C ARG A 25 1.73 -22.97 -2.81
N GLY A 26 2.23 -23.34 -4.00
CA GLY A 26 3.68 -23.46 -4.26
C GLY A 26 4.44 -22.14 -4.19
N ASP A 27 3.78 -21.00 -4.46
CA ASP A 27 4.42 -19.67 -4.46
C ASP A 27 4.08 -18.84 -3.22
N ASP A 28 3.15 -19.31 -2.37
CA ASP A 28 2.64 -18.55 -1.23
C ASP A 28 3.55 -18.77 -0.02
N ALA A 29 4.08 -17.67 0.54
CA ALA A 29 4.90 -17.74 1.75
C ALA A 29 4.08 -18.23 2.95
N GLN A 30 4.63 -19.17 3.73
CA GLN A 30 4.07 -19.55 5.02
C GLN A 30 4.14 -18.36 5.99
N GLY A 31 2.97 -17.93 6.49
CA GLY A 31 2.87 -16.91 7.53
C GLY A 31 3.16 -17.48 8.91
N TYR A 32 3.68 -16.64 9.82
CA TYR A 32 4.00 -16.98 11.20
C TYR A 32 3.36 -16.03 12.21
N SER A 33 2.80 -16.58 13.29
CA SER A 33 2.27 -15.83 14.43
C SER A 33 3.42 -15.16 15.22
N LYS A 34 3.08 -14.28 16.18
CA LYS A 34 4.08 -13.71 17.10
C LYS A 34 4.84 -14.79 17.89
N ARG A 35 4.18 -15.93 18.16
CA ARG A 35 4.73 -17.12 18.82
C ARG A 35 5.45 -18.08 17.88
N ASN A 36 5.63 -17.69 16.61
CA ASN A 36 6.31 -18.47 15.58
C ASN A 36 5.55 -19.72 15.11
N GLU A 37 4.22 -19.72 15.24
CA GLU A 37 3.36 -20.81 14.75
C GLU A 37 2.94 -20.54 13.30
N PRO A 38 2.86 -21.57 12.43
CA PRO A 38 2.40 -21.40 11.06
C PRO A 38 0.91 -20.99 11.02
N ILE A 39 0.61 -19.92 10.29
CA ILE A 39 -0.75 -19.40 10.09
C ILE A 39 -1.03 -19.11 8.62
N TRP A 40 -2.30 -19.21 8.23
CA TRP A 40 -2.80 -18.89 6.89
C TRP A 40 -3.92 -17.87 6.96
N LEU A 41 -4.11 -17.12 5.88
CA LEU A 41 -5.21 -16.17 5.77
C LEU A 41 -6.54 -16.91 5.90
N LYS A 42 -7.39 -16.46 6.82
CA LYS A 42 -8.75 -17.00 7.00
C LYS A 42 -9.72 -16.24 6.09
N ALA A 43 -10.60 -16.98 5.43
CA ALA A 43 -11.73 -16.37 4.73
C ALA A 43 -12.74 -15.83 5.74
N SER A 44 -13.36 -14.70 5.41
CA SER A 44 -14.45 -14.10 6.17
C SER A 44 -15.29 -13.20 5.25
N VAL A 45 -16.43 -12.71 5.75
CA VAL A 45 -17.22 -11.66 5.10
C VAL A 45 -16.33 -10.45 4.83
N LEU A 46 -16.36 -9.95 3.59
CA LEU A 46 -15.54 -8.83 3.09
C LEU A 46 -14.01 -9.06 3.12
N ALA A 47 -13.54 -10.31 3.25
CA ALA A 47 -12.10 -10.58 3.26
C ALA A 47 -11.42 -10.11 1.96
N SER A 48 -12.02 -10.33 0.79
CA SER A 48 -11.47 -9.91 -0.51
C SER A 48 -11.25 -8.41 -0.63
N GLU A 49 -12.19 -7.63 -0.11
CA GLU A 49 -12.24 -6.18 -0.19
C GLU A 49 -11.30 -5.53 0.84
N ALA A 50 -11.17 -6.12 2.03
CA ALA A 50 -10.42 -5.52 3.14
C ALA A 50 -8.95 -5.97 3.21
N TYR A 51 -8.65 -7.26 3.01
CA TYR A 51 -7.30 -7.81 3.27
C TYR A 51 -6.91 -9.05 2.44
N GLY A 52 -7.70 -9.43 1.45
CA GLY A 52 -7.63 -10.73 0.77
C GLY A 52 -6.60 -10.85 -0.36
N VAL A 53 -5.83 -9.77 -0.60
CA VAL A 53 -4.91 -9.68 -1.74
C VAL A 53 -3.54 -10.27 -1.40
N GLY A 54 -3.23 -11.42 -2.02
CA GLY A 54 -1.88 -11.96 -2.16
C GLY A 54 -1.15 -11.34 -3.37
N SER A 55 0.13 -11.02 -3.20
CA SER A 55 0.96 -10.38 -4.23
C SER A 55 2.44 -10.60 -3.93
N CYS A 56 3.31 -10.41 -4.92
CA CYS A 56 4.76 -10.47 -4.75
C CYS A 56 5.39 -9.08 -4.68
N MET A 57 6.69 -9.02 -4.36
CA MET A 57 7.44 -7.77 -4.31
C MET A 57 7.37 -7.00 -5.64
N ALA A 58 7.59 -7.68 -6.77
CA ALA A 58 7.60 -7.05 -8.10
C ALA A 58 6.28 -6.35 -8.44
N ASP A 59 5.15 -6.99 -8.16
CA ASP A 59 3.82 -6.42 -8.40
C ASP A 59 3.56 -5.22 -7.49
N ARG A 60 3.88 -5.31 -6.19
CA ARG A 60 3.69 -4.17 -5.28
C ARG A 60 4.60 -2.99 -5.61
N SER A 61 5.85 -3.24 -5.99
CA SER A 61 6.77 -2.20 -6.45
C SER A 61 6.24 -1.52 -7.71
N ARG A 62 5.69 -2.28 -8.67
CA ARG A 62 5.05 -1.71 -9.86
C ARG A 62 3.78 -0.90 -9.51
N PHE A 63 3.04 -1.28 -8.47
CA PHE A 63 1.86 -0.55 -7.99
C PHE A 63 2.24 0.77 -7.33
N VAL A 64 3.25 0.76 -6.48
CA VAL A 64 3.81 1.98 -5.91
C VAL A 64 4.38 2.87 -7.02
N GLY A 65 5.13 2.32 -7.98
CA GLY A 65 5.63 3.06 -9.15
C GLY A 65 4.51 3.70 -9.99
N ALA A 66 3.38 3.01 -10.19
CA ALA A 66 2.21 3.58 -10.86
C ALA A 66 1.59 4.74 -10.08
N ASN A 67 1.52 4.65 -8.75
CA ASN A 67 1.04 5.74 -7.88
C ASN A 67 2.00 6.94 -7.86
N MET A 68 3.28 6.72 -8.12
CA MET A 68 4.32 7.75 -8.23
C MET A 68 4.46 8.33 -9.65
N GLY A 69 3.67 7.85 -10.62
CA GLY A 69 3.75 8.29 -12.02
C GLY A 69 4.95 7.74 -12.80
N LEU A 70 5.67 6.74 -12.25
CA LEU A 70 6.82 6.09 -12.88
C LEU A 70 6.45 4.94 -13.83
N VAL A 71 5.18 4.52 -13.83
CA VAL A 71 4.64 3.54 -14.76
C VAL A 71 3.62 4.22 -15.66
N PRO A 72 3.75 4.14 -17.00
CA PRO A 72 2.78 4.76 -17.90
C PRO A 72 1.40 4.09 -17.75
N LEU A 73 0.38 4.92 -17.58
CA LEU A 73 -1.01 4.49 -17.42
C LEU A 73 -1.88 5.12 -18.51
N GLY A 74 -2.84 4.35 -19.03
CA GLY A 74 -3.90 4.90 -19.88
C GLY A 74 -4.73 5.93 -19.11
N LYS A 75 -5.30 6.92 -19.80
CA LYS A 75 -6.00 8.09 -19.21
C LYS A 75 -7.00 7.72 -18.11
N LYS A 76 -7.81 6.66 -18.31
CA LYS A 76 -8.78 6.16 -17.33
C LYS A 76 -8.11 5.74 -16.01
N TRP A 77 -7.02 5.00 -16.10
CA TRP A 77 -6.32 4.44 -14.95
C TRP A 77 -5.46 5.47 -14.23
N ALA A 78 -4.82 6.37 -14.99
CA ALA A 78 -4.16 7.53 -14.41
C ALA A 78 -5.15 8.36 -13.57
N ARG A 79 -6.36 8.62 -14.09
CA ARG A 79 -7.42 9.31 -13.34
C ARG A 79 -7.82 8.56 -12.08
N ALA A 80 -8.06 7.25 -12.17
CA ALA A 80 -8.46 6.44 -11.03
C ALA A 80 -7.38 6.42 -9.93
N VAL A 81 -6.13 6.18 -10.29
CA VAL A 81 -4.99 6.21 -9.35
C VAL A 81 -4.85 7.58 -8.71
N ASN A 82 -4.93 8.66 -9.49
CA ASN A 82 -4.82 10.02 -8.97
C ASN A 82 -5.96 10.36 -7.99
N ALA A 83 -7.19 9.90 -8.27
CA ALA A 83 -8.33 10.12 -7.38
C ALA A 83 -8.13 9.47 -6.00
N THR A 84 -7.39 8.35 -5.91
CA THR A 84 -7.14 7.70 -4.61
C THR A 84 -6.23 8.51 -3.68
N ARG A 85 -5.41 9.40 -4.24
CA ARG A 85 -4.36 10.14 -3.53
C ARG A 85 -4.78 11.56 -3.16
N VAL A 86 -6.05 11.92 -3.37
CA VAL A 86 -6.59 13.22 -2.98
C VAL A 86 -6.89 13.17 -1.48
N GLY A 87 -6.17 13.97 -0.70
CA GLY A 87 -6.44 14.17 0.72
C GLY A 87 -7.70 15.02 0.91
N TYR A 88 -8.61 14.55 1.78
CA TYR A 88 -9.88 15.20 2.06
C TYR A 88 -9.97 15.76 3.47
N GLN A 89 -9.39 15.07 4.45
CA GLN A 89 -9.53 15.39 5.87
C GLN A 89 -8.18 15.31 6.58
N ASP A 90 -7.93 16.18 7.54
CA ASP A 90 -6.84 16.11 8.51
C ASP A 90 -7.39 15.65 9.86
N ALA A 91 -6.86 14.54 10.37
CA ALA A 91 -7.10 14.04 11.71
C ALA A 91 -5.79 14.02 12.51
N ARG A 92 -5.45 15.15 13.16
CA ARG A 92 -4.26 15.33 14.00
C ARG A 92 -2.94 15.08 13.26
N GLY A 93 -2.82 15.59 12.04
CA GLY A 93 -1.64 15.45 11.18
C GLY A 93 -1.63 14.19 10.32
N MET A 94 -2.63 13.30 10.47
CA MET A 94 -2.92 12.23 9.51
C MET A 94 -3.88 12.77 8.45
N ILE A 95 -3.42 12.89 7.22
CA ILE A 95 -4.29 13.31 6.11
C ILE A 95 -4.97 12.07 5.55
N GLN A 96 -6.30 12.00 5.62
CA GLN A 96 -7.08 10.90 5.06
C GLN A 96 -7.40 11.17 3.59
N SER A 97 -6.92 10.27 2.73
CA SER A 97 -7.37 10.14 1.33
C SER A 97 -8.26 8.91 1.17
N LEU A 98 -8.62 8.52 -0.06
CA LEU A 98 -9.29 7.24 -0.28
C LEU A 98 -8.29 6.09 -0.01
N ILE A 99 -8.41 5.49 1.18
CA ILE A 99 -7.52 4.47 1.76
C ILE A 99 -6.10 4.97 2.10
N TRP A 100 -5.48 5.79 1.25
CA TRP A 100 -4.15 6.31 1.52
C TRP A 100 -4.11 7.33 2.67
N GLU A 101 -3.00 7.32 3.41
CA GLU A 101 -2.66 8.30 4.43
C GLU A 101 -1.33 8.98 4.06
N PRO A 102 -1.34 10.07 3.26
CA PRO A 102 -0.13 10.85 3.03
C PRO A 102 0.23 11.68 4.27
N TYR A 103 1.53 11.85 4.51
CA TYR A 103 2.06 12.64 5.61
C TYR A 103 3.03 13.71 5.08
N PRO A 104 3.12 14.88 5.74
CA PRO A 104 4.24 15.81 5.55
C PRO A 104 5.58 15.15 5.95
N GLU A 105 6.71 15.72 5.56
CA GLU A 105 8.02 15.01 5.45
C GLU A 105 8.62 14.40 6.74
N SER A 106 8.07 14.68 7.93
CA SER A 106 8.54 14.11 9.20
C SER A 106 8.03 12.68 9.43
N ILE A 107 8.86 11.85 10.07
CA ILE A 107 8.48 10.52 10.57
C ILE A 107 7.55 10.58 11.80
N ASP A 108 7.50 11.71 12.50
CA ASP A 108 6.76 11.81 13.77
C ASP A 108 5.25 11.61 13.56
N ALA A 109 4.71 12.20 12.49
CA ALA A 109 3.30 12.11 12.16
C ALA A 109 2.82 10.67 11.86
N PRO A 110 3.48 9.87 10.99
CA PRO A 110 3.10 8.48 10.77
C PRO A 110 3.39 7.56 11.97
N LEU A 111 4.27 7.94 12.90
CA LEU A 111 4.43 7.19 14.15
C LEU A 111 3.28 7.47 15.12
N ALA A 112 2.91 8.74 15.28
CA ALA A 112 1.81 9.17 16.16
C ALA A 112 0.43 8.70 15.65
N SER A 113 0.22 8.62 14.33
CA SER A 113 -1.06 8.17 13.78
C SER A 113 -1.40 6.72 14.09
N ASN A 114 -0.39 5.87 14.36
CA ASN A 114 -0.63 4.48 14.77
C ASN A 114 -1.47 4.40 16.05
N ASP A 115 -1.37 5.40 16.93
CA ASP A 115 -2.17 5.47 18.15
C ASP A 115 -3.63 5.86 17.87
N LEU A 116 -3.98 6.28 16.65
CA LEU A 116 -5.34 6.64 16.24
C LEU A 116 -6.13 5.45 15.70
N ILE A 117 -5.49 4.29 15.47
CA ILE A 117 -6.15 3.10 14.91
C ILE A 117 -7.33 2.66 15.79
N GLY A 118 -8.51 2.60 15.19
CA GLY A 118 -9.75 2.19 15.87
C GLY A 118 -10.32 3.23 16.85
N LYS A 119 -9.78 4.45 16.85
CA LYS A 119 -10.26 5.55 17.71
C LYS A 119 -11.03 6.58 16.91
N ALA A 120 -12.07 7.14 17.52
CA ALA A 120 -12.73 8.33 16.99
C ALA A 120 -11.83 9.55 17.17
N VAL A 121 -11.60 10.29 16.09
CA VAL A 121 -10.80 11.51 16.08
C VAL A 121 -11.57 12.58 15.31
N ALA A 122 -11.64 13.79 15.86
CA ALA A 122 -12.22 14.92 15.13
C ALA A 122 -11.37 15.21 13.89
N ALA A 123 -12.03 15.35 12.74
CA ALA A 123 -11.38 15.61 11.46
C ALA A 123 -11.77 16.99 10.95
N THR A 124 -10.82 17.65 10.28
CA THR A 124 -11.04 18.97 9.67
C THR A 124 -10.77 18.90 8.16
N PRO A 125 -11.47 19.68 7.32
CA PRO A 125 -11.22 19.67 5.88
C PRO A 125 -9.76 20.00 5.54
N PHE A 126 -9.13 19.17 4.70
CA PHE A 126 -7.79 19.39 4.19
C PHE A 126 -7.83 19.91 2.75
N LYS A 127 -6.95 20.83 2.38
CA LYS A 127 -6.84 21.35 1.01
C LYS A 127 -5.63 20.72 0.29
N PRO A 128 -5.83 19.83 -0.70
CA PRO A 128 -4.75 19.22 -1.48
C PRO A 128 -4.07 20.24 -2.43
N PRO A 129 -2.88 19.94 -3.01
CA PRO A 129 -2.16 18.66 -2.94
C PRO A 129 -0.86 18.71 -2.12
N LEU A 130 -0.45 17.53 -1.61
CA LEU A 130 0.93 17.28 -1.22
C LEU A 130 1.77 16.93 -2.46
N PRO A 131 3.04 17.38 -2.55
CA PRO A 131 3.90 17.07 -3.68
C PRO A 131 4.19 15.56 -3.76
N LEU A 132 4.20 15.02 -4.98
CA LEU A 132 4.63 13.65 -5.21
C LEU A 132 6.14 13.54 -5.02
N LYS A 133 6.57 12.55 -4.23
CA LYS A 133 7.97 12.14 -4.17
C LYS A 133 8.21 10.98 -5.15
N GLN A 134 9.32 11.02 -5.86
CA GLN A 134 9.74 9.97 -6.80
C GLN A 134 10.60 8.88 -6.15
N VAL A 135 10.50 8.73 -4.83
CA VAL A 135 11.11 7.63 -4.06
C VAL A 135 10.05 6.88 -3.26
N GLY A 136 10.13 5.55 -3.23
CA GLY A 136 9.19 4.69 -2.53
C GLY A 136 9.84 3.37 -2.11
N VAL A 137 9.29 2.74 -1.07
CA VAL A 137 9.77 1.46 -0.53
C VAL A 137 8.60 0.53 -0.29
N VAL A 138 8.78 -0.76 -0.58
CA VAL A 138 7.83 -1.83 -0.25
C VAL A 138 8.54 -2.82 0.65
N ILE A 139 7.92 -3.11 1.80
CA ILE A 139 8.43 -4.09 2.77
C ILE A 139 7.38 -5.18 2.91
N LEU A 140 7.77 -6.44 2.66
CA LEU A 140 6.94 -7.61 2.87
C LEU A 140 7.64 -8.55 3.84
N ALA A 141 6.91 -8.99 4.87
CA ALA A 141 7.36 -10.00 5.81
C ALA A 141 6.27 -11.04 6.01
N ASN A 142 6.66 -12.28 6.28
CA ASN A 142 5.76 -13.38 6.59
C ASN A 142 5.55 -13.57 8.10
N LYS A 143 5.86 -12.55 8.91
CA LYS A 143 5.60 -12.53 10.36
C LYS A 143 5.02 -11.18 10.74
N SER A 144 4.02 -11.18 11.63
CA SER A 144 3.48 -9.94 12.17
C SER A 144 4.52 -9.27 13.08
N TYR A 145 4.86 -8.02 12.77
CA TYR A 145 5.78 -7.18 13.55
C TYR A 145 5.12 -5.82 13.86
N PRO A 146 5.63 -5.05 14.84
CA PRO A 146 5.06 -3.74 15.19
C PRO A 146 5.07 -2.77 14.01
N LEU A 147 3.96 -2.06 13.77
CA LEU A 147 3.84 -1.11 12.65
C LEU A 147 4.92 -0.03 12.69
N SER A 148 5.27 0.45 13.90
CA SER A 148 6.36 1.41 14.13
C SER A 148 7.72 0.93 13.63
N ALA A 149 8.02 -0.37 13.72
CA ALA A 149 9.25 -0.94 13.17
C ALA A 149 9.28 -0.89 11.64
N GLY A 150 8.12 -1.08 10.99
CA GLY A 150 7.97 -0.92 9.54
C GLY A 150 8.16 0.53 9.09
N VAL A 151 7.53 1.47 9.80
CA VAL A 151 7.68 2.92 9.55
C VAL A 151 9.14 3.34 9.71
N ALA A 152 9.80 2.94 10.80
CA ALA A 152 11.20 3.24 11.06
C ALA A 152 12.14 2.67 9.98
N ALA A 153 11.94 1.41 9.57
CA ALA A 153 12.72 0.80 8.50
C ALA A 153 12.53 1.53 7.17
N GLY A 154 11.27 1.84 6.80
CA GLY A 154 10.95 2.56 5.57
C GLY A 154 11.61 3.94 5.52
N TYR A 155 11.52 4.71 6.61
CA TYR A 155 12.12 6.04 6.68
C TYR A 155 13.65 6.01 6.60
N LYS A 156 14.30 5.03 7.26
CA LYS A 156 15.76 4.83 7.16
C LYS A 156 16.20 4.55 5.73
N ILE A 157 15.51 3.64 5.03
CA ILE A 157 15.81 3.27 3.64
C ILE A 157 15.62 4.47 2.71
N VAL A 158 14.44 5.09 2.71
CA VAL A 158 14.14 6.24 1.85
C VAL A 158 15.09 7.40 2.13
N GLY A 159 15.34 7.72 3.40
CA GLY A 159 16.27 8.77 3.79
C GLY A 159 17.71 8.50 3.34
N SER A 160 18.15 7.23 3.33
CA SER A 160 19.49 6.88 2.83
C SER A 160 19.62 7.10 1.32
N ILE A 161 18.59 6.77 0.55
CA ILE A 161 18.56 6.97 -0.92
C ILE A 161 18.58 8.46 -1.24
N VAL A 162 17.67 9.23 -0.62
CA VAL A 162 17.57 10.68 -0.86
C VAL A 162 18.85 11.44 -0.49
N ARG A 163 19.60 10.97 0.53
CA ARG A 163 20.90 11.56 0.88
C ARG A 163 22.01 11.17 -0.09
N ALA A 164 21.97 9.97 -0.67
CA ALA A 164 22.98 9.50 -1.61
C ALA A 164 22.84 10.13 -3.01
N GLU A 165 21.66 10.64 -3.35
CA GLU A 165 21.37 11.35 -4.61
C GLU A 165 21.70 12.86 -4.55
N ARG A 166 22.19 13.37 -3.42
CA ARG A 166 22.66 14.74 -3.24
C ARG A 166 24.17 14.81 -3.34
#